data_AF-A0A7W1EAE1-F1
#
_entry.id   AF-A0A7W1EAE1-F1
#
_cell.length_a   1.000
_cell.length_b   1.000
_cell.length_c   1.000
_cell.angle_alpha   90.00
_cell.angle_beta   90.00
_cell.angle_gamma   90.00
#
_symmetry.space_group_name_H-M   'P 1'
#
loop_
_entity.id
_entity.type
_entity.pdbx_description
1 polymer ?
#
loop_
_entity_poly.entity_id
_entity_poly.type
_entity_poly.pdbx_seq_one_letter_code
_entity_poly.pdbx_strand_id
1 'polypeptide(L)'
;MFAACGNDNGNPSEPPPSEGVTLDLSSDPGVLNYAYALEQLEAAYYTQVAQAFYAGITPEEQLVLTDIMGHEVIHRDFLAGVLGSAKIPDLAVDFAGANVDFGSRFSVLSTAKVFEDGGVAAYNGAGKLLKDVNNLLVAGKIVSVEARHAAAIRDLLRPGTRDFAGDDVVDPSGLDQAIDAGFLLQDSALGQFITTPINVIS
;
A
#
# COMPACT_ATOMS: atom_id res chain seq x y z
N MET A 1 -11.90 23.78 43.97
CA MET A 1 -11.15 25.02 44.28
C MET A 1 -9.68 24.61 44.24
N PHE A 2 -8.90 24.94 43.23
CA PHE A 2 -8.63 26.26 42.68
C PHE A 2 -8.53 26.23 41.14
N ALA A 3 -9.10 27.27 40.52
CA ALA A 3 -8.79 27.66 39.16
C ALA A 3 -7.52 28.51 39.17
N ALA A 4 -6.70 28.36 38.12
CA ALA A 4 -5.79 29.41 37.68
C ALA A 4 -5.74 29.35 36.14
N CYS A 5 -6.43 30.30 35.52
CA CYS A 5 -6.31 30.59 34.10
C CYS A 5 -4.94 31.24 33.84
N GLY A 6 -4.19 30.68 32.89
CA GLY A 6 -3.14 31.40 32.17
C GLY A 6 -3.55 31.44 30.71
N ASN A 7 -3.94 32.63 30.23
CA ASN A 7 -4.10 32.86 28.79
C ASN A 7 -2.70 32.95 28.19
N ASP A 8 -2.25 31.89 27.53
CA ASP A 8 -1.19 31.99 26.54
C ASP A 8 -1.80 31.71 25.18
N ASN A 9 -1.75 32.72 24.31
CA ASN A 9 -2.12 32.62 22.90
C ASN A 9 -1.03 31.86 22.13
N GLY A 10 -0.69 30.66 22.60
CA GLY A 10 0.13 29.72 21.86
C GLY A 10 -0.68 29.22 20.69
N ASN A 11 -0.38 29.74 19.49
CA ASN A 11 -0.70 29.04 18.25
C ASN A 11 -0.35 27.55 18.47
N PRO A 12 -1.26 26.58 18.22
CA PRO A 12 -0.88 25.18 18.30
C PRO A 12 0.32 25.01 17.37
N SER A 13 1.49 24.82 17.95
CA SER A 13 2.71 24.52 17.19
C SER A 13 2.36 23.33 16.32
N GLU A 14 2.49 23.50 15.00
CA GLU A 14 2.38 22.40 14.06
C GLU A 14 3.17 21.20 14.61
N PRO A 15 2.62 19.98 14.54
CA PRO A 15 3.40 18.80 14.89
C PRO A 15 4.70 18.84 14.08
N PRO A 16 5.85 18.50 14.69
CA PRO A 16 7.11 18.49 13.97
C PRO A 16 6.96 17.63 12.70
N PRO A 17 7.58 18.01 11.57
CA PRO A 17 7.57 17.17 10.38
C PRO A 17 8.06 15.79 10.80
N SER A 18 7.30 14.74 10.48
CA SER A 18 7.71 13.37 10.78
C SER A 18 9.13 13.18 10.25
N GLU A 19 10.07 12.79 11.11
CA GLU A 19 11.40 12.38 10.64
C GLU A 19 11.20 11.33 9.54
N GLY A 20 11.70 11.60 8.34
CA GLY A 20 11.51 10.71 7.19
C GLY A 20 12.10 9.33 7.45
N VAL A 21 11.64 8.33 6.70
CA VAL A 21 12.16 6.95 6.78
C VAL A 21 13.17 6.70 5.68
N THR A 22 14.18 5.88 5.97
CA THR A 22 15.15 5.42 4.95
C THR A 22 15.02 3.92 4.72
N LEU A 23 14.92 3.52 3.46
CA LEU A 23 14.83 2.14 3.01
C LEU A 23 16.14 1.77 2.30
N ASP A 24 16.92 0.87 2.92
CA ASP A 24 18.21 0.40 2.37
C ASP A 24 18.05 -0.93 1.62
N LEU A 25 17.79 -0.82 0.32
CA LEU A 25 17.55 -1.95 -0.57
C LEU A 25 18.78 -2.83 -0.83
N SER A 26 19.95 -2.46 -0.31
CA SER A 26 21.15 -3.32 -0.33
C SER A 26 21.06 -4.48 0.68
N SER A 27 20.05 -4.46 1.55
CA SER A 27 19.84 -5.42 2.64
C SER A 27 18.43 -6.02 2.63
N ASP A 28 18.30 -7.28 3.03
CA ASP A 28 17.00 -7.95 3.16
C ASP A 28 16.02 -7.20 4.08
N PRO A 29 16.40 -6.73 5.28
CA PRO A 29 15.49 -5.93 6.12
C PRO A 29 15.03 -4.63 5.46
N GLY A 30 15.87 -3.99 4.63
CA GLY A 30 15.44 -2.80 3.90
C GLY A 30 14.46 -3.13 2.77
N VAL A 31 14.67 -4.23 2.05
CA VAL A 31 13.71 -4.73 1.05
C VAL A 31 12.38 -5.16 1.70
N LEU A 32 12.42 -5.80 2.87
CA LEU A 32 11.22 -6.15 3.62
C LEU A 32 10.52 -4.92 4.23
N ASN A 33 11.26 -3.88 4.62
CA ASN A 33 10.66 -2.60 5.03
C ASN A 33 10.02 -1.86 3.85
N TYR A 34 10.57 -2.01 2.64
CA TYR A 34 9.93 -1.52 1.42
C TYR A 34 8.58 -2.21 1.18
N ALA A 35 8.52 -3.54 1.29
CA ALA A 35 7.25 -4.28 1.26
C ALA A 35 6.31 -3.82 2.39
N TYR A 36 6.82 -3.71 3.63
CA TYR A 36 6.02 -3.26 4.77
C TYR A 36 5.44 -1.85 4.60
N ALA A 37 6.15 -0.94 3.93
CA ALA A 37 5.62 0.39 3.59
C ALA A 37 4.41 0.33 2.65
N LEU A 38 4.45 -0.57 1.64
CA LEU A 38 3.35 -0.78 0.71
C LEU A 38 2.12 -1.35 1.44
N GLU A 39 2.33 -2.41 2.23
CA GLU A 39 1.25 -3.05 2.99
C GLU A 39 0.61 -2.10 4.02
N GLN A 40 1.38 -1.17 4.58
CA GLN A 40 0.81 -0.11 5.42
C GLN A 40 -0.12 0.82 4.65
N LEU A 41 0.29 1.24 3.45
CA LEU A 41 -0.51 2.11 2.59
C LEU A 41 -1.82 1.42 2.19
N GLU A 42 -1.76 0.16 1.76
CA GLU A 42 -2.91 -0.61 1.29
C GLU A 42 -3.86 -0.96 2.46
N ALA A 43 -3.31 -1.41 3.59
CA ALA A 43 -4.11 -1.64 4.80
C ALA A 43 -4.81 -0.35 5.27
N ALA A 44 -4.14 0.80 5.22
CA ALA A 44 -4.75 2.08 5.56
C ALA A 44 -5.88 2.45 4.59
N TYR A 45 -5.66 2.26 3.29
CA TYR A 45 -6.66 2.53 2.26
C TYR A 45 -7.92 1.68 2.42
N TYR A 46 -7.77 0.36 2.48
CA TYR A 46 -8.91 -0.53 2.58
C TYR A 46 -9.63 -0.41 3.91
N THR A 47 -8.93 -0.04 4.98
CA THR A 47 -9.57 0.35 6.24
C THR A 47 -10.48 1.57 6.04
N GLN A 48 -10.05 2.60 5.29
CA GLN A 48 -10.90 3.76 4.97
C GLN A 48 -12.10 3.37 4.10
N VAL A 49 -11.91 2.50 3.10
CA VAL A 49 -13.01 1.98 2.28
C VAL A 49 -14.06 1.25 3.13
N ALA A 50 -13.60 0.40 4.06
CA ALA A 50 -14.47 -0.42 4.90
C ALA A 50 -15.15 0.36 6.04
N GLN A 51 -14.65 1.54 6.43
CA GLN A 51 -15.30 2.40 7.42
C GLN A 51 -16.66 2.91 6.92
N ALA A 52 -16.73 3.28 5.64
CA ALA A 52 -17.95 3.75 5.00
C ALA A 52 -17.89 3.44 3.50
N PHE A 53 -18.48 2.30 3.11
CA PHE A 53 -18.57 1.93 1.70
C PHE A 53 -19.33 2.97 0.86
N TYR A 54 -18.94 3.09 -0.40
CA TYR A 54 -19.59 4.00 -1.36
C TYR A 54 -21.06 3.67 -1.58
N ALA A 55 -21.83 4.68 -2.00
CA ALA A 55 -23.25 4.53 -2.29
C ALA A 55 -23.47 3.53 -3.44
N GLY A 56 -24.38 2.58 -3.22
CA GLY A 56 -24.73 1.57 -4.24
C GLY A 56 -23.76 0.41 -4.34
N ILE A 57 -22.86 0.22 -3.36
CA ILE A 57 -22.02 -0.98 -3.28
C ILE A 57 -22.87 -2.26 -3.30
N THR A 58 -22.41 -3.25 -4.05
CA THR A 58 -23.04 -4.57 -4.12
C THR A 58 -22.54 -5.49 -3.00
N PRO A 59 -23.30 -6.54 -2.64
CA PRO A 59 -22.83 -7.54 -1.66
C PRO A 59 -21.51 -8.21 -2.05
N GLU A 60 -21.27 -8.40 -3.35
CA GLU A 60 -20.03 -8.98 -3.88
C GLU A 60 -18.84 -8.03 -3.69
N GLU A 61 -18.97 -6.76 -4.08
CA GLU A 61 -17.93 -5.75 -3.86
C GLU A 61 -17.63 -5.58 -2.38
N GLN A 62 -18.66 -5.54 -1.53
CA GLN A 62 -18.49 -5.43 -0.09
C GLN A 62 -17.70 -6.63 0.47
N LEU A 63 -18.03 -7.85 0.04
CA LEU A 63 -17.30 -9.06 0.45
C LEU A 63 -15.84 -9.00 0.01
N VAL A 64 -15.58 -8.77 -1.28
CA VAL A 64 -14.22 -8.74 -1.83
C VAL A 64 -13.37 -7.63 -1.19
N LEU A 65 -13.90 -6.41 -1.08
CA LEU A 65 -13.15 -5.30 -0.47
C LEU A 65 -12.90 -5.52 1.03
N THR A 66 -13.78 -6.23 1.73
CA THR A 66 -13.57 -6.60 3.14
C THR A 66 -12.52 -7.69 3.29
N ASP A 67 -12.52 -8.69 2.40
CA ASP A 67 -11.53 -9.77 2.41
C ASP A 67 -10.13 -9.24 2.08
N ILE A 68 -10.01 -8.38 1.05
CA ILE A 68 -8.75 -7.71 0.70
C ILE A 68 -8.24 -6.88 1.89
N MET A 69 -9.11 -6.05 2.50
CA MET A 69 -8.75 -5.32 3.73
C MET A 69 -8.15 -6.22 4.80
N GLY A 70 -8.77 -7.39 5.03
CA GLY A 70 -8.28 -8.37 5.99
C GLY A 70 -6.92 -8.93 5.62
N HIS A 71 -6.67 -9.22 4.35
CA HIS A 71 -5.38 -9.69 3.86
C HIS A 71 -4.29 -8.63 4.01
N GLU A 72 -4.53 -7.36 3.65
CA GLU A 72 -3.49 -6.33 3.77
C GLU A 72 -3.13 -6.02 5.22
N VAL A 73 -4.11 -6.05 6.12
CA VAL A 73 -3.85 -5.97 7.56
C VAL A 73 -2.97 -7.14 8.02
N ILE A 74 -3.24 -8.35 7.53
CA ILE A 74 -2.44 -9.54 7.86
C ILE A 74 -1.04 -9.45 7.26
N HIS A 75 -0.87 -9.01 6.01
CA HIS A 75 0.43 -8.84 5.36
C HIS A 75 1.28 -7.82 6.11
N ARG A 76 0.72 -6.63 6.40
CA ARG A 76 1.35 -5.59 7.21
C ARG A 76 1.81 -6.14 8.56
N ASP A 77 0.91 -6.77 9.31
CA ASP A 77 1.21 -7.25 10.67
C ASP A 77 2.22 -8.41 10.65
N PHE A 78 2.15 -9.27 9.65
CA PHE A 78 3.10 -10.34 9.43
C PHE A 78 4.51 -9.79 9.16
N LEU A 79 4.65 -8.82 8.25
CA LEU A 79 5.95 -8.19 7.95
C LEU A 79 6.49 -7.41 9.15
N ALA A 80 5.64 -6.70 9.90
CA ALA A 80 6.04 -6.08 11.16
C ALA A 80 6.61 -7.11 12.15
N GLY A 81 6.03 -8.30 12.22
CA GLY A 81 6.51 -9.42 13.02
C GLY A 81 7.86 -9.97 12.55
N VAL A 82 8.03 -10.16 11.23
CA VAL A 82 9.30 -10.61 10.62
C VAL A 82 10.42 -9.60 10.87
N LEU A 83 10.13 -8.31 10.73
CA LEU A 83 11.10 -7.22 10.89
C LEU A 83 11.45 -6.96 12.36
N GLY A 84 10.52 -7.20 13.29
CA GLY A 84 10.73 -6.96 14.71
C GLY A 84 11.18 -5.53 15.00
N SER A 85 12.34 -5.35 15.64
CA SER A 85 12.89 -4.02 15.94
C SER A 85 13.48 -3.30 14.73
N ALA A 86 13.64 -3.98 13.58
CA ALA A 86 14.15 -3.37 12.35
C ALA A 86 13.05 -2.69 11.51
N LYS A 87 11.78 -2.79 11.93
CA LYS A 87 10.68 -2.19 11.19
C LYS A 87 10.75 -0.66 11.19
N ILE A 88 10.41 -0.05 10.08
CA ILE A 88 10.15 1.39 10.00
C ILE A 88 8.92 1.76 10.87
N PRO A 89 8.81 3.01 11.34
CA PRO A 89 7.61 3.49 11.99
C PRO A 89 6.40 3.49 11.05
N ASP A 90 5.23 3.71 11.62
CA ASP A 90 4.00 3.81 10.84
C ASP A 90 4.03 5.04 9.93
N LEU A 91 3.63 4.86 8.67
CA LEU A 91 3.62 5.92 7.67
C LEU A 91 2.36 6.78 7.80
N ALA A 92 2.53 8.09 7.65
CA ALA A 92 1.43 9.02 7.44
C ALA A 92 1.00 8.99 5.97
N VAL A 93 -0.31 8.89 5.74
CA VAL A 93 -0.93 8.86 4.41
C VAL A 93 -1.97 9.98 4.29
N ASP A 94 -2.19 10.46 3.06
CA ASP A 94 -3.19 11.47 2.75
C ASP A 94 -3.94 11.15 1.45
N PHE A 95 -5.01 10.36 1.57
CA PHE A 95 -5.89 10.04 0.45
C PHE A 95 -6.72 11.25 0.00
N ALA A 96 -7.03 12.19 0.90
CA ALA A 96 -7.81 13.37 0.56
C ALA A 96 -6.97 14.36 -0.28
N GLY A 97 -5.72 14.59 0.10
CA GLY A 97 -4.75 15.35 -0.68
C GLY A 97 -4.47 14.74 -2.06
N ALA A 98 -4.54 13.41 -2.16
CA ALA A 98 -4.46 12.67 -3.43
C ALA A 98 -5.80 12.60 -4.20
N ASN A 99 -6.85 13.32 -3.75
CA ASN A 99 -8.16 13.41 -4.38
C ASN A 99 -8.93 12.08 -4.50
N VAL A 100 -8.75 11.17 -3.55
CA VAL A 100 -9.58 9.95 -3.48
C VAL A 100 -10.98 10.30 -2.97
N ASP A 101 -11.99 10.03 -3.78
CA ASP A 101 -13.40 10.13 -3.38
C ASP A 101 -13.94 8.77 -2.93
N PHE A 102 -13.92 8.51 -1.62
CA PHE A 102 -14.45 7.27 -1.04
C PHE A 102 -15.97 7.10 -1.22
N GLY A 103 -16.70 8.16 -1.60
CA GLY A 103 -18.12 8.07 -1.94
C GLY A 103 -18.39 7.57 -3.37
N SER A 104 -17.37 7.52 -4.22
CA SER A 104 -17.47 7.14 -5.62
C SER A 104 -16.93 5.74 -5.87
N ARG A 105 -17.80 4.83 -6.33
CA ARG A 105 -17.42 3.48 -6.78
C ARG A 105 -16.23 3.51 -7.74
N PHE A 106 -16.28 4.39 -8.73
CA PHE A 106 -15.22 4.48 -9.74
C PHE A 106 -13.90 4.90 -9.10
N SER A 107 -13.90 5.95 -8.26
CA SER A 107 -12.68 6.39 -7.57
C SER A 107 -12.10 5.27 -6.70
N VAL A 108 -12.95 4.59 -5.91
CA VAL A 108 -12.50 3.51 -5.02
C VAL A 108 -11.90 2.34 -5.81
N LEU A 109 -12.58 1.85 -6.84
CA LEU A 109 -12.07 0.72 -7.61
C LEU A 109 -10.89 1.10 -8.53
N SER A 110 -10.82 2.34 -9.02
CA SER A 110 -9.66 2.81 -9.79
C SER A 110 -8.42 2.99 -8.93
N THR A 111 -8.57 3.49 -7.71
CA THR A 111 -7.45 3.63 -6.75
C THR A 111 -7.01 2.26 -6.25
N ALA A 112 -7.96 1.36 -5.93
CA ALA A 112 -7.65 -0.03 -5.60
C ALA A 112 -6.82 -0.69 -6.71
N LYS A 113 -7.21 -0.53 -7.98
CA LYS A 113 -6.45 -1.09 -9.12
C LYS A 113 -5.01 -0.58 -9.15
N VAL A 114 -4.79 0.71 -8.85
CA VAL A 114 -3.44 1.30 -8.78
C VAL A 114 -2.60 0.65 -7.68
N PHE A 115 -3.23 0.36 -6.53
CA PHE A 115 -2.59 -0.33 -5.41
C PHE A 115 -2.25 -1.76 -5.78
N GLU A 116 -3.22 -2.59 -6.14
CA GLU A 116 -2.96 -4.00 -6.41
C GLU A 116 -1.98 -4.24 -7.56
N ASP A 117 -2.11 -3.53 -8.69
CA ASP A 117 -1.16 -3.64 -9.80
C ASP A 117 0.22 -3.15 -9.39
N GLY A 118 0.26 -2.06 -8.61
CA GLY A 118 1.48 -1.46 -8.09
C GLY A 118 2.19 -2.40 -7.12
N GLY A 119 1.45 -3.03 -6.19
CA GLY A 119 1.94 -4.01 -5.22
C GLY A 119 2.56 -5.22 -5.92
N VAL A 120 1.86 -5.82 -6.90
CA VAL A 120 2.41 -6.91 -7.71
C VAL A 120 3.73 -6.51 -8.37
N ALA A 121 3.74 -5.36 -9.06
CA ALA A 121 4.93 -4.88 -9.75
C ALA A 121 6.08 -4.55 -8.80
N ALA A 122 5.76 -4.05 -7.60
CA ALA A 122 6.71 -3.75 -6.54
C ALA A 122 7.40 -5.01 -6.01
N TYR A 123 6.62 -6.03 -5.65
CA TYR A 123 7.14 -7.29 -5.14
C TYR A 123 8.00 -8.00 -6.18
N ASN A 124 7.55 -8.04 -7.43
CA ASN A 124 8.32 -8.63 -8.53
C ASN A 124 9.65 -7.89 -8.77
N GLY A 125 9.64 -6.55 -8.71
CA GLY A 125 10.85 -5.75 -8.90
C GLY A 125 11.83 -5.82 -7.74
N ALA A 126 11.34 -5.85 -6.51
CA ALA A 126 12.15 -5.90 -5.29
C ALA A 126 12.65 -7.31 -4.96
N GLY A 127 11.92 -8.36 -5.35
CA GLY A 127 12.23 -9.75 -4.99
C GLY A 127 13.64 -10.19 -5.39
N LYS A 128 14.17 -9.69 -6.51
CA LYS A 128 15.53 -9.97 -6.98
C LYS A 128 16.64 -9.45 -6.05
N LEU A 129 16.31 -8.54 -5.14
CA LEU A 129 17.25 -7.92 -4.20
C LEU A 129 17.41 -8.72 -2.90
N LEU A 130 16.47 -9.65 -2.62
CA LEU A 130 16.52 -10.52 -1.45
C LEU A 130 17.62 -11.56 -1.59
N LYS A 131 18.45 -11.69 -0.55
CA LYS A 131 19.57 -12.63 -0.48
C LYS A 131 19.21 -13.89 0.30
N ASP A 132 18.35 -13.79 1.31
CA ASP A 132 17.83 -14.95 2.03
C ASP A 132 16.67 -15.58 1.24
N VAL A 133 16.85 -16.86 0.90
CA VAL A 133 15.85 -17.64 0.16
C VAL A 133 14.53 -17.79 0.93
N ASN A 134 14.54 -17.69 2.26
CA ASN A 134 13.32 -17.71 3.07
C ASN A 134 12.54 -16.41 2.92
N ASN A 135 13.23 -15.26 2.84
CA ASN A 135 12.60 -13.98 2.57
C ASN A 135 12.03 -13.94 1.15
N LEU A 136 12.76 -14.49 0.17
CA LEU A 136 12.26 -14.64 -1.20
C LEU A 136 11.00 -15.52 -1.24
N LEU A 137 10.98 -16.63 -0.50
CA LEU A 137 9.81 -17.50 -0.39
C LEU A 137 8.62 -16.77 0.25
N VAL A 138 8.86 -15.94 1.26
CA VAL A 138 7.84 -15.10 1.89
C VAL A 138 7.28 -14.09 0.88
N ALA A 139 8.13 -13.32 0.22
CA ALA A 139 7.71 -12.35 -0.80
C ALA A 139 6.91 -13.01 -1.93
N GLY A 140 7.36 -14.19 -2.40
CA GLY A 140 6.66 -14.98 -3.42
C GLY A 140 5.28 -15.47 -2.99
N LYS A 141 5.03 -15.66 -1.68
CA LYS A 141 3.69 -15.99 -1.17
C LYS A 141 2.79 -14.76 -1.14
N ILE A 142 3.30 -13.61 -0.71
CA ILE A 142 2.52 -12.37 -0.63
C ILE A 142 2.12 -11.92 -2.03
N VAL A 143 3.06 -11.82 -2.97
CA VAL A 143 2.75 -11.40 -4.35
C VAL A 143 1.74 -12.31 -5.07
N SER A 144 1.66 -13.59 -4.67
CA SER A 144 0.64 -14.51 -5.19
C SER A 144 -0.78 -14.23 -4.66
N VAL A 145 -0.88 -13.58 -3.50
CA VAL A 145 -2.12 -13.03 -2.95
C VAL A 145 -2.44 -11.72 -3.66
N GLU A 146 -1.47 -10.79 -3.76
CA GLU A 146 -1.63 -9.52 -4.47
C GLU A 146 -2.14 -9.70 -5.91
N ALA A 147 -1.58 -10.66 -6.66
CA ALA A 147 -2.03 -10.92 -8.03
C ALA A 147 -3.51 -11.37 -8.09
N ARG A 148 -4.03 -12.01 -7.04
CA ARG A 148 -5.46 -12.37 -6.95
C ARG A 148 -6.32 -11.16 -6.60
N HIS A 149 -5.83 -10.27 -5.75
CA HIS A 149 -6.49 -9.00 -5.46
C HIS A 149 -6.57 -8.13 -6.72
N ALA A 150 -5.46 -7.97 -7.45
CA ALA A 150 -5.41 -7.23 -8.71
C ALA A 150 -6.44 -7.75 -9.71
N ALA A 151 -6.48 -9.07 -9.93
CA ALA A 151 -7.45 -9.70 -10.81
C ALA A 151 -8.91 -9.46 -10.36
N ALA A 152 -9.19 -9.60 -9.05
CA ALA A 152 -10.50 -9.37 -8.48
C ALA A 152 -10.96 -7.91 -8.63
N ILE A 153 -10.10 -6.94 -8.29
CA ILE A 153 -10.41 -5.51 -8.44
C ILE A 153 -10.63 -5.13 -9.90
N ARG A 154 -9.82 -5.66 -10.82
CA ARG A 154 -9.98 -5.45 -12.26
C ARG A 154 -11.31 -5.97 -12.78
N ASP A 155 -11.74 -7.16 -12.34
CA ASP A 155 -13.05 -7.69 -12.72
C ASP A 155 -14.19 -6.89 -12.09
N LEU A 156 -14.10 -6.49 -10.82
CA LEU A 156 -15.09 -5.59 -10.22
C LEU A 156 -15.19 -4.26 -11.00
N LEU A 157 -14.05 -3.68 -11.41
CA LEU A 157 -14.03 -2.42 -12.14
C LEU A 157 -14.61 -2.56 -13.56
N ARG A 158 -14.29 -3.63 -14.29
CA ARG A 158 -14.76 -3.91 -15.66
C ARG A 158 -15.21 -5.37 -15.84
N PRO A 159 -16.40 -5.73 -15.31
CA PRO A 159 -16.85 -7.12 -15.26
C PRO A 159 -16.99 -7.77 -16.63
N GLY A 160 -16.52 -9.02 -16.74
CA GLY A 160 -16.67 -9.82 -17.97
C GLY A 160 -15.84 -9.33 -19.16
N THR A 161 -14.82 -8.51 -18.90
CA THR A 161 -13.87 -8.05 -19.92
C THR A 161 -12.51 -8.74 -19.76
N ARG A 162 -11.57 -8.45 -20.69
CA ARG A 162 -10.20 -8.99 -20.60
C ARG A 162 -9.38 -8.38 -19.47
N ASP A 163 -9.89 -7.36 -18.80
CA ASP A 163 -9.19 -6.65 -17.73
C ASP A 163 -8.74 -7.53 -16.58
N PHE A 164 -9.54 -8.54 -16.23
CA PHE A 164 -9.24 -9.53 -15.20
C PHE A 164 -7.84 -10.14 -15.37
N ALA A 165 -7.39 -10.31 -16.63
CA ALA A 165 -6.06 -10.77 -16.99
C ALA A 165 -5.49 -9.88 -18.11
N GLY A 166 -5.55 -8.55 -17.88
CA GLY A 166 -5.24 -7.55 -18.89
C GLY A 166 -3.78 -7.59 -19.37
N ASP A 167 -3.59 -7.44 -20.68
CA ASP A 167 -2.26 -7.38 -21.31
C ASP A 167 -1.50 -6.08 -20.95
N ASP A 168 -2.12 -5.13 -20.22
CA ASP A 168 -1.52 -3.87 -19.79
C ASP A 168 -0.49 -4.02 -18.66
N VAL A 169 -0.51 -5.15 -17.95
CA VAL A 169 0.42 -5.49 -16.85
C VAL A 169 1.31 -6.69 -17.14
N VAL A 170 1.26 -7.23 -18.35
CA VAL A 170 2.02 -8.42 -18.73
C VAL A 170 2.93 -8.11 -19.91
N ASP A 171 4.18 -8.56 -19.84
CA ASP A 171 5.17 -8.42 -20.90
C ASP A 171 4.95 -9.43 -22.05
N PRO A 172 5.64 -9.29 -23.21
CA PRO A 172 5.49 -10.24 -24.32
C PRO A 172 5.86 -11.71 -24.00
N SER A 173 6.51 -11.96 -22.87
CA SER A 173 6.86 -13.31 -22.39
C SER A 173 5.78 -13.90 -21.47
N GLY A 174 4.72 -13.15 -21.17
CA GLY A 174 3.69 -13.57 -20.23
C GLY A 174 4.05 -13.34 -18.77
N LEU A 175 5.06 -12.51 -18.48
CA LEU A 175 5.47 -12.17 -17.11
C LEU A 175 4.83 -10.85 -16.69
N ASP A 176 4.36 -10.81 -15.44
CA ASP A 176 3.84 -9.58 -14.86
C ASP A 176 4.95 -8.51 -14.77
N GLN A 177 4.57 -7.23 -14.70
CA GLN A 177 5.51 -6.13 -14.61
C GLN A 177 6.37 -6.24 -13.35
N ALA A 178 7.57 -5.69 -13.44
CA ALA A 178 8.51 -5.57 -12.34
C ALA A 178 9.08 -4.14 -12.35
N ILE A 179 8.65 -3.32 -11.39
CA ILE A 179 9.07 -1.92 -11.29
C ILE A 179 10.22 -1.81 -10.29
N ASP A 180 11.21 -0.98 -10.60
CA ASP A 180 12.32 -0.74 -9.70
C ASP A 180 11.84 -0.13 -8.37
N ALA A 181 12.21 -0.76 -7.26
CA ALA A 181 11.72 -0.40 -5.92
C ALA A 181 12.14 1.03 -5.50
N GLY A 182 13.22 1.58 -6.05
CA GLY A 182 13.60 2.97 -5.80
C GLY A 182 12.60 3.99 -6.34
N PHE A 183 11.88 3.64 -7.40
CA PHE A 183 10.99 4.55 -8.12
C PHE A 183 9.58 4.60 -7.52
N LEU A 184 9.06 3.45 -7.08
CA LEU A 184 7.63 3.31 -6.80
C LEU A 184 7.17 4.11 -5.57
N LEU A 185 7.96 4.16 -4.49
CA LEU A 185 7.57 4.93 -3.29
C LEU A 185 7.98 6.41 -3.34
N GLN A 186 8.81 6.82 -4.31
CA GLN A 186 9.31 8.20 -4.38
C GLN A 186 8.67 9.05 -5.49
N ASP A 187 8.34 8.47 -6.65
CA ASP A 187 7.97 9.24 -7.84
C ASP A 187 6.96 8.51 -8.74
N SER A 188 6.02 7.80 -8.11
CA SER A 188 5.02 7.00 -8.82
C SER A 188 3.58 7.25 -8.36
N ALA A 189 2.65 6.55 -9.02
CA ALA A 189 1.25 6.53 -8.67
C ALA A 189 0.98 6.12 -7.20
N LEU A 190 1.89 5.40 -6.52
CA LEU A 190 1.72 5.04 -5.09
C LEU A 190 2.25 6.11 -4.14
N GLY A 191 3.37 6.76 -4.48
CA GLY A 191 4.03 7.74 -3.61
C GLY A 191 3.15 8.95 -3.29
N GLN A 192 2.22 9.32 -4.18
CA GLN A 192 1.32 10.47 -3.98
C GLN A 192 0.41 10.36 -2.75
N PHE A 193 0.21 9.15 -2.22
CA PHE A 193 -0.65 8.91 -1.06
C PHE A 193 0.10 8.97 0.27
N ILE A 194 1.44 9.00 0.26
CA ILE A 194 2.28 8.95 1.47
C ILE A 194 2.81 10.36 1.74
N THR A 195 2.60 10.86 2.96
CA THR A 195 3.11 12.17 3.39
C THR A 195 4.36 12.06 4.25
N THR A 196 4.62 10.90 4.86
CA THR A 196 5.92 10.62 5.47
C THR A 196 7.01 10.63 4.41
N PRO A 197 8.08 11.45 4.53
CA PRO A 197 9.16 11.45 3.55
C PRO A 197 9.87 10.09 3.51
N ILE A 198 10.03 9.51 2.32
CA ILE A 198 10.73 8.24 2.10
C ILE A 198 12.02 8.48 1.30
N ASN A 199 13.15 8.09 1.87
CA ASN A 199 14.44 8.06 1.19
C ASN A 199 14.83 6.62 0.86
N VAL A 200 15.00 6.28 -0.42
CA VAL A 200 15.45 4.96 -0.84
C VAL A 200 16.93 5.01 -1.22
N ILE A 201 17.71 4.09 -0.67
CA ILE A 201 19.13 3.89 -1.00
C ILE A 201 19.35 2.43 -1.42
N SER A 202 20.33 2.19 -2.29
CA SER A 202 20.62 0.87 -2.89
C SER A 202 22.09 0.67 -3.16
#